data_AF-A0A9E0J3T4-F1
#
_entry.id   AF-A0A9E0J3T4-F1
#
_cell.length_a   1.000
_cell.length_b   1.000
_cell.length_c   1.000
_cell.angle_alpha   90.00
_cell.angle_beta   90.00
_cell.angle_gamma   90.00
#
_symmetry.space_group_name_H-M   'P 1'
#
loop_
_entity.id
_entity.type
_entity.pdbx_description
1 polymer ?
#
loop_
_entity_poly.entity_id
_entity_poly.type
_entity_poly.pdbx_seq_one_letter_code
_entity_poly.pdbx_strand_id
1 'polypeptide(L)'
;MEAVLIVFIIFGSIASLILVPSYLKSRERSRLHDTLKASIEHGQPIPAEVIEAITSDVKVKAPASPMRDLRTGIIWLGVAVGLAAFGFAISFEEPDALYPLIGMAAFPGFIGVAFIVISFFGRGK
;
A
#
# COMPACT_ATOMS: atom_id res chain seq x y z
N MET A 1 -27.63 -20.24 -5.37
CA MET A 1 -26.90 -19.85 -4.13
C MET A 1 -25.39 -19.96 -4.30
N GLU A 2 -24.89 -20.97 -5.03
CA GLU A 2 -23.44 -21.15 -5.28
C GLU A 2 -22.78 -19.95 -5.98
N ALA A 3 -23.39 -19.37 -7.02
CA ALA A 3 -22.82 -18.22 -7.73
C ALA A 3 -22.60 -16.98 -6.83
N VAL A 4 -23.52 -16.71 -5.91
CA VAL A 4 -23.40 -15.58 -4.96
C VAL A 4 -22.23 -15.82 -4.00
N LEU A 5 -22.03 -17.07 -3.58
CA LEU A 5 -20.96 -17.48 -2.69
C LEU A 5 -19.58 -17.35 -3.37
N ILE A 6 -19.47 -17.74 -4.63
CA ILE A 6 -18.23 -17.59 -5.43
C ILE A 6 -17.83 -16.13 -5.56
N VAL A 7 -18.78 -15.25 -5.89
CA VAL A 7 -18.53 -13.80 -5.98
C VAL A 7 -18.07 -13.25 -4.64
N PHE A 8 -18.72 -13.65 -3.53
CA PHE A 8 -18.31 -13.23 -2.20
C PHE A 8 -16.90 -13.68 -1.82
N ILE A 9 -16.48 -14.89 -2.22
CA ILE A 9 -15.12 -15.37 -1.94
C ILE A 9 -14.09 -14.53 -2.71
N ILE A 10 -14.32 -14.27 -4.00
CA ILE A 10 -13.39 -13.49 -4.83
C ILE A 10 -13.23 -12.08 -4.27
N PHE A 11 -14.33 -11.35 -4.11
CA PHE A 11 -14.27 -9.98 -3.59
C PHE A 11 -13.87 -9.93 -2.11
N GLY A 12 -14.31 -10.92 -1.32
CA GLY A 12 -13.95 -11.05 0.09
C GLY A 12 -12.47 -11.31 0.31
N SER A 13 -11.81 -12.08 -0.58
CA SER A 13 -10.36 -12.31 -0.52
C SER A 13 -9.55 -11.03 -0.75
N ILE A 14 -9.98 -10.19 -1.70
CA ILE A 14 -9.35 -8.89 -1.99
C ILE A 14 -9.56 -7.94 -0.81
N ALA A 15 -10.77 -7.87 -0.26
CA ALA A 15 -11.09 -7.04 0.89
C ALA A 15 -10.31 -7.48 2.16
N SER A 16 -10.19 -8.80 2.37
CA SER A 16 -9.44 -9.43 3.46
C SER A 16 -7.98 -8.98 3.49
N LEU A 17 -7.33 -8.88 2.33
CA LEU A 17 -5.93 -8.46 2.22
C LEU A 17 -5.67 -7.08 2.86
N ILE A 18 -6.68 -6.20 2.88
CA ILE A 18 -6.59 -4.85 3.45
C ILE A 18 -7.14 -4.82 4.88
N LEU A 19 -8.31 -5.43 5.10
CA LEU A 19 -9.03 -5.40 6.37
C LEU A 19 -8.28 -6.15 7.48
N VAL A 20 -7.74 -7.33 7.20
CA VAL A 20 -7.07 -8.17 8.20
C VAL A 20 -5.83 -7.49 8.79
N PRO A 21 -4.82 -7.06 8.00
CA PRO A 21 -3.65 -6.41 8.58
C PRO A 21 -4.00 -5.07 9.25
N SER A 22 -4.96 -4.31 8.70
CA SER A 22 -5.43 -3.06 9.30
C SER A 22 -6.07 -3.29 10.67
N TYR A 23 -6.93 -4.32 10.78
CA TYR A 23 -7.59 -4.67 12.03
C TYR A 23 -6.59 -5.15 13.09
N LEU A 24 -5.65 -6.01 12.73
CA LEU A 24 -4.60 -6.48 13.64
C LEU A 24 -3.74 -5.31 14.15
N LYS A 25 -3.33 -4.41 13.26
CA LYS A 25 -2.55 -3.22 13.61
C LYS A 25 -3.32 -2.26 14.51
N SER A 26 -4.63 -2.08 14.28
CA SER A 26 -5.50 -1.28 15.15
C SER A 26 -5.61 -1.87 16.56
N ARG A 27 -5.67 -3.20 16.66
CA ARG A 27 -5.76 -3.90 17.95
C ARG A 27 -4.45 -3.82 18.73
N GLU A 28 -3.32 -3.93 18.04
CA GLU A 28 -1.98 -3.76 18.64
C GLU A 28 -1.82 -2.37 19.26
N ARG A 29 -2.21 -1.31 18.52
CA ARG A 29 -2.19 0.08 19.04
C ARG A 29 -3.04 0.25 20.29
N SER A 30 -4.24 -0.33 20.31
CA SER A 30 -5.14 -0.22 21.47
C SER A 30 -4.53 -0.86 22.72
N ARG A 31 -3.89 -2.03 22.58
CA ARG A 31 -3.21 -2.71 23.69
C ARG A 31 -2.03 -1.92 24.25
N LEU A 32 -1.27 -1.24 23.38
CA LEU A 32 -0.18 -0.37 23.82
C LEU A 32 -0.69 0.80 24.69
N HIS A 33 -1.82 1.42 24.31
CA HIS A 33 -2.46 2.46 25.11
C HIS A 33 -2.94 1.93 26.47
N ASP A 34 -3.50 0.73 26.53
CA ASP A 34 -3.96 0.11 27.78
C ASP A 34 -2.79 -0.20 28.73
N THR A 35 -1.68 -0.72 28.22
CA THR A 35 -0.46 -0.97 29.01
C THR A 35 0.16 0.32 29.53
N LEU A 36 0.15 1.39 28.73
CA LEU A 36 0.62 2.70 29.16
C LEU A 36 -0.23 3.27 30.29
N LYS A 37 -1.55 3.17 30.18
CA LYS A 37 -2.47 3.60 31.22
C LYS A 37 -2.20 2.85 32.54
N ALA A 38 -2.01 1.53 32.47
CA ALA A 38 -1.63 0.73 33.64
C ALA A 38 -0.27 1.16 34.23
N SER A 39 0.73 1.45 33.39
CA SER A 39 2.06 1.90 33.87
C SER A 39 2.03 3.29 34.55
N ILE A 40 1.15 4.18 34.09
CA ILE A 40 0.92 5.51 34.69
C ILE A 40 0.23 5.36 36.05
N GLU A 41 -0.78 4.49 36.14
CA GLU A 41 -1.52 4.22 37.39
C GLU A 41 -0.62 3.58 38.48
N HIS A 42 0.41 2.84 38.07
CA HIS A 42 1.39 2.24 38.98
C HIS A 42 2.54 3.17 39.39
N GLY A 43 2.55 4.43 38.95
CA GLY A 43 3.51 5.45 39.41
C GLY A 43 4.98 5.21 39.01
N GLN A 44 5.24 4.32 38.04
CA GLN A 44 6.59 4.15 37.50
C GLN A 44 6.95 5.36 36.64
N PRO A 45 8.13 5.99 36.85
CA PRO A 45 8.61 7.05 35.98
C PRO A 45 8.84 6.45 34.59
N ILE A 46 8.05 6.87 33.62
CA ILE A 46 8.15 6.40 32.23
C ILE A 46 9.53 6.80 31.71
N PRO A 47 10.38 5.84 31.31
CA PRO A 47 11.66 6.14 30.65
C PRO A 47 11.39 6.99 29.41
N ALA A 48 12.13 8.08 29.23
CA ALA A 48 11.96 9.00 28.11
C ALA A 48 12.03 8.29 26.73
N GLU A 49 12.74 7.16 26.67
CA GLU A 49 12.85 6.27 25.51
C GLU A 49 11.49 5.72 25.04
N VAL A 50 10.55 5.44 25.95
CA VAL A 50 9.21 4.94 25.61
C VAL A 50 8.32 6.06 25.07
N ILE A 51 8.48 7.27 25.63
CA ILE A 51 7.78 8.48 25.12
C ILE A 51 8.26 8.79 23.71
N GLU A 52 9.56 8.69 23.45
CA GLU A 52 10.16 8.90 22.13
C GLU A 52 9.77 7.81 21.14
N ALA A 53 9.72 6.53 21.54
CA ALA A 53 9.22 5.44 20.70
C ALA A 53 7.76 5.64 20.27
N ILE A 54 6.89 6.14 21.17
CA ILE A 54 5.48 6.41 20.86
C ILE A 54 5.33 7.68 20.02
N THR A 55 6.06 8.75 20.33
CA THR A 55 6.01 9.97 19.50
C THR A 55 6.66 9.77 18.14
N SER A 56 7.64 8.87 18.01
CA SER A 56 8.22 8.48 16.72
C SER A 56 7.31 7.53 15.93
N ASP A 57 6.54 6.64 16.57
CA ASP A 57 5.44 5.91 15.89
C ASP A 57 4.28 6.83 15.46
N VAL A 58 4.08 7.95 16.18
CA VAL A 58 3.16 9.05 15.82
C VAL A 58 3.74 9.98 14.76
N LYS A 59 5.05 9.92 14.44
CA LYS A 59 5.59 10.39 13.14
C LYS A 59 5.17 9.40 12.05
N VAL A 60 3.86 9.28 11.91
CA VAL A 60 3.13 8.53 10.91
C VAL A 60 3.66 8.92 9.53
N LYS A 61 4.37 7.97 8.92
CA LYS A 61 5.12 8.10 7.66
C LYS A 61 6.31 9.04 7.81
N ALA A 62 7.51 8.45 7.85
CA ALA A 62 8.72 9.14 7.42
C ALA A 62 8.39 9.98 6.16
N PRO A 63 8.82 11.26 6.14
CA PRO A 63 8.52 12.18 5.05
C PRO A 63 8.82 11.49 3.73
N ALA A 64 8.02 11.77 2.70
CA ALA A 64 8.16 11.19 1.38
C ALA A 64 9.63 11.30 0.92
N SER A 65 10.37 10.22 1.11
CA SER A 65 11.77 10.17 0.70
C SER A 65 11.73 10.09 -0.82
N PRO A 66 12.45 10.96 -1.53
CA PRO A 66 12.46 10.92 -2.99
C PRO A 66 12.85 9.55 -3.53
N MET A 67 13.67 8.80 -2.79
CA MET A 67 14.03 7.41 -3.12
C MET A 67 12.85 6.43 -3.00
N ARG A 68 11.98 6.63 -1.99
CA ARG A 68 10.79 5.79 -1.80
C ARG A 68 9.81 6.01 -2.94
N ASP A 69 9.55 7.26 -3.29
CA ASP A 69 8.59 7.62 -4.34
C ASP A 69 9.11 7.18 -5.72
N LEU A 70 10.42 7.32 -5.98
CA LEU A 70 11.05 6.82 -7.20
C LEU A 70 10.87 5.30 -7.33
N ARG A 71 11.14 4.54 -6.26
CA ARG A 71 10.96 3.08 -6.27
C ARG A 71 9.50 2.70 -6.51
N THR A 72 8.57 3.35 -5.82
CA THR A 72 7.13 3.13 -6.05
C THR A 72 6.78 3.42 -7.50
N GLY A 73 7.25 4.53 -8.07
CA GLY A 73 6.99 4.89 -9.46
C GLY A 73 7.54 3.88 -10.47
N ILE A 74 8.78 3.41 -10.28
CA ILE A 74 9.38 2.38 -11.14
C ILE A 74 8.60 1.06 -11.06
N ILE A 75 8.17 0.64 -9.86
CA ILE A 75 7.38 -0.59 -9.69
C ILE A 75 6.06 -0.49 -10.46
N TRP A 76 5.33 0.61 -10.30
CA TRP A 76 4.05 0.82 -10.99
C TRP A 76 4.22 0.90 -12.51
N LEU A 77 5.29 1.54 -12.99
CA LEU A 77 5.61 1.60 -14.41
C LEU A 77 5.96 0.21 -14.97
N GLY A 78 6.69 -0.61 -14.18
CA GLY A 78 6.96 -2.01 -14.52
C GLY A 78 5.69 -2.86 -14.62
N VAL A 79 4.73 -2.68 -13.71
CA VAL A 79 3.41 -3.35 -13.78
C VAL A 79 2.66 -2.96 -15.05
N ALA A 80 2.68 -1.69 -15.44
CA ALA A 80 2.06 -1.22 -16.67
C ALA A 80 2.69 -1.86 -17.92
N VAL A 81 4.03 -1.86 -18.00
CA VAL A 81 4.75 -2.51 -19.09
C VAL A 81 4.45 -4.01 -19.14
N GLY A 82 4.40 -4.68 -17.99
CA GLY A 82 4.01 -6.09 -17.90
C GLY A 82 2.60 -6.36 -18.42
N LEU A 83 1.61 -5.55 -18.04
CA LEU A 83 0.23 -5.67 -18.53
C LEU A 83 0.11 -5.40 -20.03
N ALA A 84 0.83 -4.39 -20.55
CA ALA A 84 0.86 -4.10 -21.97
C ALA A 84 1.51 -5.23 -22.79
N ALA A 85 2.64 -5.77 -22.31
CA ALA A 85 3.30 -6.91 -22.92
C ALA A 85 2.44 -8.18 -22.87
N PHE A 86 1.70 -8.38 -21.78
CA PHE A 86 0.75 -9.47 -21.65
C PHE A 86 -0.41 -9.34 -22.64
N GLY A 87 -0.98 -8.15 -22.80
CA GLY A 87 -2.00 -7.87 -23.83
C GLY A 87 -1.47 -8.09 -25.25
N PHE A 88 -0.23 -7.71 -25.51
CA PHE A 88 0.43 -8.00 -26.78
C PHE A 88 0.60 -9.50 -27.03
N ALA A 89 1.01 -10.26 -26.01
CA ALA A 89 1.15 -11.71 -26.13
C ALA A 89 -0.20 -12.41 -26.39
N ILE A 90 -1.29 -11.98 -25.75
CA ILE A 90 -2.63 -12.54 -25.98
C ILE A 90 -3.14 -12.20 -27.38
N SER A 91 -2.77 -11.04 -27.92
CA SER A 91 -3.25 -10.58 -29.23
C SER A 91 -2.87 -11.50 -30.41
N PHE A 92 -1.90 -12.41 -30.23
CA PHE A 92 -1.58 -13.44 -31.20
C PHE A 92 -2.68 -14.50 -31.37
N GLU A 93 -3.45 -14.76 -30.31
CA GLU A 93 -4.59 -15.69 -30.34
C GLU A 93 -5.92 -14.94 -30.43
N GLU A 94 -6.06 -13.84 -29.68
CA GLU A 94 -7.28 -13.04 -29.59
C GLU A 94 -6.96 -11.55 -29.86
N PRO A 95 -7.01 -11.08 -31.12
CA PRO A 95 -6.60 -9.73 -31.50
C PRO A 95 -7.37 -8.62 -30.76
N ASP A 96 -8.63 -8.86 -30.43
CA ASP A 96 -9.52 -7.90 -29.77
C ASP A 96 -9.13 -7.66 -28.30
N ALA A 97 -8.29 -8.51 -27.70
CA ALA A 97 -7.83 -8.38 -26.32
C ALA A 97 -6.79 -7.27 -26.13
N LEU A 98 -6.12 -6.81 -27.20
CA LEU A 98 -5.00 -5.87 -27.12
C LEU A 98 -5.42 -4.52 -26.53
N TYR A 99 -6.40 -3.85 -27.13
CA TYR A 99 -6.80 -2.51 -26.74
C TYR A 99 -7.37 -2.43 -25.31
N PRO A 100 -8.24 -3.35 -24.86
CA PRO A 100 -8.68 -3.39 -23.46
C PRO A 100 -7.54 -3.57 -22.46
N LEU A 101 -6.57 -4.44 -22.76
CA LEU A 101 -5.44 -4.72 -21.86
C LEU A 101 -4.44 -3.56 -21.81
N ILE A 102 -4.17 -2.90 -22.95
CA ILE A 102 -3.39 -1.66 -22.98
C ILE A 102 -4.13 -0.53 -22.22
N GLY A 103 -5.45 -0.43 -22.37
CA GLY A 103 -6.28 0.50 -21.61
C GLY A 103 -6.16 0.27 -20.10
N MET A 104 -6.17 -0.99 -19.66
CA MET A 104 -5.94 -1.35 -18.26
C MET A 104 -4.52 -1.04 -17.79
N ALA A 105 -3.51 -1.25 -18.64
CA ALA A 105 -2.12 -0.93 -18.36
C ALA A 105 -1.86 0.58 -18.22
N ALA A 106 -2.67 1.43 -18.84
CA ALA A 106 -2.52 2.88 -18.77
C ALA A 106 -2.65 3.41 -17.33
N PHE A 107 -3.55 2.85 -16.50
CA PHE A 107 -3.74 3.26 -15.11
C PHE A 107 -2.47 3.11 -14.27
N PRO A 108 -1.87 1.90 -14.12
CA PRO A 108 -0.60 1.76 -13.42
C PRO A 108 0.52 2.55 -14.09
N GLY A 109 0.47 2.75 -15.42
CA GLY A 109 1.47 3.52 -16.16
C GLY A 109 1.51 4.98 -15.73
N PHE A 110 0.37 5.65 -15.71
CA PHE A 110 0.25 7.03 -15.26
C PHE A 110 0.56 7.19 -13.76
N ILE A 111 0.17 6.23 -12.92
CA ILE A 111 0.54 6.21 -11.50
C ILE A 111 2.07 6.15 -11.36
N GLY A 112 2.73 5.27 -12.11
CA GLY A 112 4.18 5.13 -12.12
C GLY A 112 4.89 6.41 -12.53
N VAL A 113 4.46 7.02 -13.65
CA VAL A 113 4.97 8.30 -14.13
C VAL A 113 4.79 9.40 -13.07
N ALA A 114 3.62 9.50 -12.44
CA ALA A 114 3.36 10.53 -11.43
C ALA A 114 4.32 10.42 -10.24
N PHE A 115 4.55 9.22 -9.71
CA PHE A 115 5.50 8.99 -8.62
C PHE A 115 6.94 9.30 -9.03
N ILE A 116 7.35 8.95 -10.25
CA ILE A 116 8.67 9.30 -10.78
C ILE A 116 8.82 10.82 -10.86
N VAL A 117 7.82 11.53 -11.40
CA VAL A 117 7.84 13.00 -11.51
C VAL A 117 7.95 13.64 -10.12
N ILE A 118 7.12 13.22 -9.16
CA ILE A 118 7.18 13.71 -7.77
C ILE A 118 8.56 13.44 -7.15
N SER A 119 9.16 12.29 -7.42
CA SER A 119 10.50 11.95 -6.90
C SER A 119 11.58 12.91 -7.40
N PHE A 120 11.45 13.46 -8.61
CA PHE A 120 12.39 14.45 -9.14
C PHE A 120 12.16 15.83 -8.50
N PHE A 121 10.92 16.24 -8.28
CA PHE A 121 10.62 17.51 -7.60
C PHE A 121 10.97 17.48 -6.10
N GLY A 122 10.87 16.32 -5.44
CA GLY A 122 11.20 16.15 -4.03
C GLY A 122 12.70 16.08 -3.73
N ARG A 123 13.56 15.90 -4.75
CA ARG A 123 15.03 15.83 -4.60
C ARG A 123 15.71 17.16 -4.29
N GLY A 124 14.98 18.28 -4.39
CA GLY A 124 15.53 19.65 -4.27
C GLY A 124 15.27 20.37 -2.94
N LYS A 125 14.89 19.66 -1.88
CA LYS A 125 14.71 20.23 -0.53
C LYS A 125 15.46 19.40 0.52
#